data_AF-F4RQJ7-F1
#
_entry.id   AF-F4RQJ7-F1
#
_cell.length_a   1.000
_cell.length_b   1.000
_cell.length_c   1.000
_cell.angle_alpha   90.00
_cell.angle_beta   90.00
_cell.angle_gamma   90.00
#
_symmetry.space_group_name_H-M   'P 1'
#
loop_
_entity.id
_entity.type
_entity.pdbx_description
1 polymer ?
#
loop_
_entity_poly.entity_id
_entity_poly.type
_entity_poly.pdbx_seq_one_letter_code
_entity_poly.pdbx_strand_id
1 'polypeptide(L)'
;MVHAACLLDQFTRVVRFRVRNLSAEEHLLLSRLHVVENLVLRQRLDSEGTAQSIRWYNLRETLDGAVPKYITSDCEFAPRHRADTSLGRLLECFTHWTYEYHGRQALLCGFRGVEWAITDVTIMDNTRDWFLQNPYTGGLQLFASTHVCGPMCGVIGLTQQPPYYPVGPPPIQPEN
;
A
#
# COMPACT_ATOMS: atom_id res chain seq x y z
N MET A 1 -8.19 4.60 -1.92
CA MET A 1 -7.50 5.85 -1.54
C MET A 1 -7.69 6.20 -0.08
N VAL A 2 -8.92 6.47 0.38
CA VAL A 2 -9.22 6.69 1.82
C VAL A 2 -8.76 5.51 2.70
N HIS A 3 -8.91 4.28 2.22
CA HIS A 3 -8.44 3.08 2.93
C HIS A 3 -6.94 3.10 3.23
N ALA A 4 -6.10 3.40 2.23
CA ALA A 4 -4.64 3.45 2.40
C ALA A 4 -4.21 4.55 3.38
N ALA A 5 -4.82 5.73 3.29
CA ALA A 5 -4.54 6.83 4.22
C ALA A 5 -4.94 6.48 5.66
N CYS A 6 -6.08 5.83 5.86
CA CYS A 6 -6.53 5.35 7.18
C CYS A 6 -5.56 4.30 7.76
N LEU A 7 -5.16 3.33 6.95
CA LEU A 7 -4.18 2.32 7.35
C LEU A 7 -2.83 2.93 7.72
N LEU A 8 -2.39 3.94 6.96
CA LEU A 8 -1.16 4.66 7.26
C LEU A 8 -1.25 5.38 8.62
N ASP A 9 -2.35 6.08 8.90
CA ASP A 9 -2.55 6.73 10.20
C ASP A 9 -2.51 5.71 11.35
N GLN A 10 -3.25 4.59 11.22
CA GLN A 10 -3.23 3.51 12.21
C GLN A 10 -1.83 2.93 12.41
N PHE A 11 -1.13 2.64 11.33
CA PHE A 11 0.25 2.13 11.37
C PHE A 11 1.18 3.12 12.07
N THR A 12 1.13 4.41 11.74
CA THR A 12 2.01 5.42 12.38
C THR A 12 1.75 5.51 13.89
N ARG A 13 0.51 5.31 14.35
CA ARG A 13 0.18 5.22 15.79
C ARG A 13 0.79 3.99 16.43
N VAL A 14 0.73 2.83 15.76
CA VAL A 14 1.39 1.59 16.22
C VAL A 14 2.90 1.79 16.35
N VAL A 15 3.54 2.38 15.34
CA VAL A 15 4.98 2.67 15.35
C VAL A 15 5.34 3.60 16.51
N ARG A 16 4.62 4.72 16.68
CA ARG A 16 4.86 5.65 17.79
C ARG A 16 4.68 5.00 19.17
N PHE A 17 3.74 4.07 19.30
CA PHE A 17 3.47 3.40 20.57
C PHE A 17 4.51 2.31 20.90
N ARG A 18 4.98 1.58 19.89
CA ARG A 18 5.86 0.41 20.07
C ARG A 18 7.35 0.75 19.99
N VAL A 19 7.74 1.73 19.17
CA VAL A 19 9.13 2.14 19.00
C VAL A 19 9.49 3.21 20.04
N ARG A 20 10.24 2.83 21.07
CA ARG A 20 10.55 3.71 22.21
C ARG A 20 11.55 4.83 21.91
N ASN A 21 12.45 4.63 20.96
CA ASN A 21 13.59 5.51 20.69
C ASN A 21 13.60 5.97 19.22
N LEU A 22 12.52 6.60 18.77
CA LEU A 22 12.50 7.22 17.44
C LEU A 22 13.44 8.43 17.42
N SER A 23 14.23 8.57 16.37
CA SER A 23 15.04 9.78 16.17
C SER A 23 14.15 11.00 15.90
N ALA A 24 14.68 12.22 16.05
CA ALA A 24 13.95 13.44 15.71
C ALA A 24 13.51 13.44 14.23
N GLU A 25 14.34 12.89 13.34
CA GLU A 25 14.02 12.72 11.92
C GLU A 25 12.87 11.74 11.70
N GLU A 26 12.86 10.62 12.43
CA GLU A 26 11.78 9.63 12.34
C GLU A 26 10.45 10.15 12.90
N HIS A 27 10.51 10.94 13.98
CA HIS A 27 9.33 11.65 14.48
C HIS A 27 8.77 12.64 13.46
N LEU A 28 9.64 13.41 12.80
CA LEU A 28 9.24 14.35 11.77
C LEU A 28 8.65 13.62 10.56
N LEU A 29 9.29 12.55 10.11
CA LEU A 29 8.83 11.66 9.05
C LEU A 29 7.41 11.17 9.34
N LEU A 30 7.19 10.50 10.48
CA LEU A 30 5.89 9.95 10.86
C LEU A 30 4.79 11.01 11.02
N SER A 31 5.16 12.27 11.26
CA SER A 31 4.20 13.36 11.47
C SER A 31 3.79 14.06 10.18
N ARG A 32 4.58 13.92 9.12
CA ARG A 32 4.31 14.50 7.80
C ARG A 32 3.88 13.48 6.75
N LEU A 33 4.11 12.20 7.02
CA LEU A 33 3.83 11.13 6.08
C LEU A 33 2.33 11.05 5.75
N HIS A 34 2.00 11.09 4.46
CA HIS A 34 0.62 10.96 4.00
C HIS A 34 0.57 10.23 2.65
N VAL A 35 -0.60 9.66 2.34
CA VAL A 35 -0.88 9.11 1.01
C VAL A 35 -1.45 10.22 0.15
N VAL A 36 -0.85 10.47 -1.02
CA VAL A 36 -1.31 11.47 -2.00
C VAL A 36 -2.76 11.19 -2.35
N GLU A 37 -3.61 12.22 -2.33
CA GLU A 37 -5.01 12.10 -2.70
C GLU A 37 -5.21 12.01 -4.23
N ASN A 38 -6.23 11.25 -4.65
CA ASN A 38 -6.56 10.97 -6.03
C ASN A 38 -8.06 11.25 -6.17
N LEU A 39 -8.40 12.23 -7.01
CA LEU A 39 -9.78 12.58 -7.33
C LEU A 39 -10.11 12.08 -8.73
N VAL A 40 -11.25 11.41 -8.87
CA VAL A 40 -11.78 11.03 -10.18
C VAL A 40 -12.84 12.05 -10.57
N LEU A 41 -12.55 12.80 -11.63
CA LEU A 41 -13.49 13.76 -12.20
C LEU A 41 -14.20 13.16 -13.41
N ARG A 42 -15.50 13.41 -13.48
CA ARG A 42 -16.33 13.12 -14.64
C ARG A 42 -16.74 14.43 -15.29
N GLN A 43 -16.29 14.66 -16.51
CA GLN A 43 -16.74 15.78 -17.31
C GLN A 43 -17.76 15.29 -18.34
N ARG A 44 -18.95 15.90 -18.31
CA ARG A 44 -19.93 15.75 -19.39
C ARG A 44 -19.69 16.86 -20.40
N LEU A 45 -19.55 16.48 -21.66
CA LEU A 45 -19.45 17.41 -22.78
C LEU A 45 -20.81 17.43 -23.47
N ASP A 46 -21.46 18.58 -23.41
CA ASP A 46 -22.67 18.81 -24.20
C ASP A 46 -22.22 19.16 -25.62
N SER A 47 -22.42 18.23 -26.54
CA SER A 47 -22.27 18.47 -27.98
C SER A 47 -23.63 18.91 -28.53
N GLU A 48 -23.67 19.84 -29.48
CA GLU A 48 -24.90 20.24 -30.21
C GLU A 48 -25.41 19.14 -31.18
N GLY A 49 -25.35 17.87 -30.76
CA GLY A 49 -25.76 16.70 -31.51
C GLY A 49 -25.99 15.51 -30.58
N THR A 50 -26.80 14.56 -31.04
CA THR A 50 -27.47 13.47 -30.28
C THR A 50 -26.61 12.52 -29.44
N ALA A 51 -25.29 12.72 -29.33
CA ALA A 51 -24.39 11.89 -28.53
C ALA A 51 -23.73 12.70 -27.40
N GLN A 52 -24.12 12.40 -26.15
CA GLN A 52 -23.41 12.87 -24.97
C GLN A 52 -22.04 12.20 -24.90
N SER A 53 -20.97 13.00 -24.82
CA SER A 53 -19.62 12.49 -24.60
C SER A 53 -19.23 12.66 -23.13
N ILE A 54 -18.72 11.60 -22.51
CA ILE A 54 -18.24 11.61 -21.12
C ILE A 54 -16.72 11.43 -21.15
N ARG A 55 -16.00 12.32 -20.46
CA ARG A 55 -14.56 12.17 -20.21
C ARG A 55 -14.31 11.96 -18.73
N TRP A 56 -13.32 11.13 -18.43
CA TRP A 56 -12.87 10.84 -17.08
C TRP A 56 -11.45 11.34 -16.89
N TYR A 57 -11.19 11.99 -15.76
CA TYR A 57 -9.88 12.50 -15.40
C TYR A 57 -9.51 12.00 -14.01
N ASN A 58 -8.23 11.78 -13.79
CA ASN A 58 -7.67 11.52 -12.48
C ASN A 58 -6.79 12.72 -12.11
N LEU A 59 -7.21 13.47 -11.09
CA LEU A 59 -6.41 14.55 -10.52
C LEU A 59 -5.65 14.02 -9.31
N ARG A 60 -4.40 14.43 -9.19
CA ARG A 60 -3.52 14.12 -8.07
C ARG A 60 -2.86 15.39 -7.59
N GLU A 61 -2.41 15.38 -6.34
CA GLU A 61 -1.47 16.39 -5.84
C GLU A 61 -0.24 16.48 -6.75
N THR A 62 0.19 17.70 -7.07
CA THR A 62 1.42 17.91 -7.84
C THR A 62 2.62 17.70 -6.92
N LEU A 63 3.44 16.70 -7.23
CA LEU A 63 4.71 16.47 -6.57
C LEU A 63 5.80 17.17 -7.40
N ASP A 64 5.99 18.48 -7.18
CA ASP A 64 6.85 19.33 -8.02
C ASP A 64 8.27 18.77 -8.16
N GLY A 65 8.62 18.30 -9.37
CA GLY A 65 9.98 17.96 -9.80
C GLY A 65 10.71 16.85 -9.03
N ALA A 66 10.07 16.20 -8.07
CA ALA A 66 10.74 15.30 -7.16
C ALA A 66 10.71 13.86 -7.66
N VAL A 67 11.87 13.37 -8.10
CA VAL A 67 12.07 11.96 -8.45
C VAL A 67 11.77 11.10 -7.21
N PRO A 68 10.90 10.08 -7.30
CA PRO A 68 10.65 9.17 -6.18
C PRO A 68 11.96 8.59 -5.64
N LYS A 69 12.24 8.88 -4.38
CA LYS A 69 13.46 8.42 -3.70
C LYS A 69 13.35 6.97 -3.27
N TYR A 70 12.12 6.48 -3.10
CA TYR A 70 11.82 5.14 -2.63
C TYR A 70 10.75 4.54 -3.51
N ILE A 71 11.04 3.38 -4.07
CA ILE A 71 10.10 2.64 -4.92
C ILE A 71 10.10 1.21 -4.40
N THR A 72 8.95 0.77 -3.88
CA THR A 72 8.64 -0.65 -3.75
C THR A 72 7.79 -1.07 -4.95
N SER A 73 7.75 -2.35 -5.27
CA SER A 73 6.92 -2.87 -6.35
C SER A 73 5.96 -3.95 -5.84
N ASP A 74 5.14 -4.44 -6.75
CA ASP A 74 4.22 -5.56 -6.58
C ASP A 74 4.93 -6.93 -6.67
N CYS A 75 6.20 -6.95 -7.06
CA CYS A 75 7.03 -8.15 -7.07
C CYS A 75 8.30 -8.03 -6.22
N GLU A 76 8.63 -6.83 -5.74
CA GLU A 76 9.77 -6.50 -4.89
C GLU A 76 9.28 -5.59 -3.76
N PHE A 77 8.84 -6.21 -2.68
CA PHE A 77 8.22 -5.53 -1.53
C PHE A 77 9.23 -4.78 -0.65
N ALA A 78 10.52 -5.07 -0.84
CA ALA A 78 11.63 -4.30 -0.30
C ALA A 78 12.24 -3.42 -1.41
N PRO A 79 12.72 -2.21 -1.11
CA PRO A 79 13.44 -1.39 -2.09
C PRO A 79 14.65 -2.16 -2.67
N ARG A 80 14.85 -2.13 -4.00
CA ARG A 80 15.88 -2.91 -4.75
C ARG A 80 17.32 -2.73 -4.24
N HIS A 81 17.57 -1.62 -3.56
CA HIS A 81 18.73 -1.42 -2.71
C HIS A 81 18.15 -1.18 -1.32
N ARG A 82 18.65 -1.86 -0.28
CA ARG A 82 18.37 -1.49 1.12
C ARG A 82 18.75 -0.03 1.29
N ALA A 83 17.82 0.86 0.95
CA ALA A 83 17.97 2.29 1.08
C ALA A 83 17.93 2.47 2.59
N ASP A 84 19.10 2.58 3.20
CA ASP A 84 19.32 2.63 4.64
C ASP A 84 18.82 3.95 5.20
N THR A 85 17.53 4.16 4.99
CA THR A 85 16.77 5.37 5.25
C THR A 85 15.53 4.92 5.99
N SER A 86 15.08 5.75 6.92
CA SER A 86 13.95 5.36 7.76
C SER A 86 12.64 5.23 6.96
N LEU A 87 12.47 5.94 5.84
CA LEU A 87 11.28 5.82 5.00
C LEU A 87 11.18 4.48 4.27
N GLY A 88 12.26 3.99 3.64
CA GLY A 88 12.24 2.69 2.95
C GLY A 88 11.91 1.53 3.90
N ARG A 89 12.55 1.50 5.07
CA ARG A 89 12.29 0.50 6.13
C ARG A 89 10.87 0.61 6.68
N LEU A 90 10.35 1.83 6.77
CA LEU A 90 8.98 2.09 7.19
C LEU A 90 7.97 1.57 6.15
N LEU A 91 8.19 1.80 4.86
CA LEU A 91 7.30 1.31 3.80
C LEU A 91 7.31 -0.22 3.69
N GLU A 92 8.46 -0.86 3.84
CA GLU A 92 8.56 -2.33 3.90
C GLU A 92 7.80 -2.89 5.12
N CYS A 93 8.01 -2.30 6.29
CA CYS A 93 7.28 -2.65 7.50
C CYS A 93 5.77 -2.38 7.37
N PHE A 94 5.38 -1.33 6.64
CA PHE A 94 3.99 -0.99 6.39
C PHE A 94 3.31 -2.03 5.48
N THR A 95 3.99 -2.52 4.43
CA THR A 95 3.54 -3.67 3.63
C THR A 95 3.22 -4.86 4.55
N HIS A 96 4.17 -5.22 5.42
CA HIS A 96 4.02 -6.35 6.34
C HIS A 96 2.90 -6.14 7.37
N TRP A 97 2.83 -4.94 7.95
CA TRP A 97 1.78 -4.61 8.91
C TRP A 97 0.40 -4.67 8.28
N THR A 98 0.22 -4.16 7.05
CA THR A 98 -1.06 -4.26 6.35
C THR A 98 -1.43 -5.69 6.00
N TYR A 99 -0.45 -6.54 5.70
CA TYR A 99 -0.69 -7.97 5.51
C TYR A 99 -1.31 -8.63 6.74
N GLU A 100 -0.74 -8.39 7.92
CA GLU A 100 -1.29 -8.93 9.17
C GLU A 100 -2.62 -8.26 9.58
N TYR A 101 -2.76 -6.95 9.34
CA TYR A 101 -4.00 -6.22 9.61
C TYR A 101 -5.21 -6.82 8.88
N HIS A 102 -5.03 -7.28 7.64
CA HIS A 102 -6.09 -7.92 6.86
C HIS A 102 -6.16 -9.44 7.06
N GLY A 103 -5.59 -9.98 8.14
CA GLY A 103 -5.61 -11.42 8.39
C GLY A 103 -4.96 -12.22 7.27
N ARG A 104 -3.91 -11.65 6.65
CA ARG A 104 -3.11 -12.26 5.58
C ARG A 104 -3.86 -12.46 4.26
N GLN A 105 -5.00 -11.79 4.07
CA GLN A 105 -5.78 -11.86 2.84
C GLN A 105 -5.60 -10.65 1.92
N ALA A 106 -4.94 -9.59 2.40
CA ALA A 106 -4.64 -8.42 1.60
C ALA A 106 -3.40 -7.67 2.14
N LEU A 107 -2.69 -6.94 1.28
CA LEU A 107 -1.60 -6.05 1.66
C LEU A 107 -1.53 -4.82 0.76
N LEU A 108 -0.91 -3.75 1.26
CA LEU A 108 -0.55 -2.59 0.45
C LEU A 108 0.91 -2.68 -0.01
N CYS A 109 1.18 -2.35 -1.27
CA CYS A 109 2.52 -2.36 -1.87
C CYS A 109 2.62 -1.33 -3.02
N GLY A 110 3.71 -1.39 -3.81
CA GLY A 110 3.88 -0.53 -4.99
C GLY A 110 4.22 0.93 -4.68
N PHE A 111 4.58 1.22 -3.43
CA PHE A 111 4.75 2.57 -2.93
C PHE A 111 5.83 3.34 -3.68
N ARG A 112 5.53 4.57 -4.06
CA ARG A 112 6.52 5.57 -4.44
C ARG A 112 6.56 6.69 -3.41
N GLY A 113 7.71 6.84 -2.75
CA GLY A 113 7.96 7.87 -1.74
C GLY A 113 8.63 9.10 -2.34
N VAL A 114 7.99 10.25 -2.19
CA VAL A 114 8.51 11.57 -2.57
C VAL A 114 8.46 12.47 -1.32
N GLU A 115 9.61 12.69 -0.69
CA GLU A 115 9.69 13.34 0.63
C GLU A 115 8.76 12.68 1.67
N TRP A 116 7.64 13.32 1.99
CA TRP A 116 6.62 12.89 2.96
C TRP A 116 5.37 12.32 2.28
N ALA A 117 5.31 12.34 0.95
CA ALA A 117 4.17 11.88 0.18
C ALA A 117 4.39 10.44 -0.31
N ILE A 118 3.38 9.59 -0.15
CA ILE A 118 3.33 8.24 -0.69
C ILE A 118 2.33 8.23 -1.86
N THR A 119 2.78 7.85 -3.04
CA THR A 119 1.94 7.68 -4.24
C THR A 119 2.02 6.25 -4.78
N ASP A 120 1.19 5.98 -5.78
CA ASP A 120 1.11 4.72 -6.54
C ASP A 120 0.86 3.48 -5.66
N VAL A 121 0.10 3.67 -4.58
CA VAL A 121 -0.31 2.60 -3.68
C VAL A 121 -1.17 1.57 -4.44
N THR A 122 -0.72 0.32 -4.42
CA THR A 122 -1.46 -0.84 -4.90
C THR A 122 -1.95 -1.66 -3.70
N ILE A 123 -3.14 -2.24 -3.81
CA ILE A 123 -3.64 -3.23 -2.87
C ILE A 123 -3.76 -4.58 -3.58
N MET A 124 -3.11 -5.60 -3.02
CA MET A 124 -3.34 -7.00 -3.36
C MET A 124 -4.35 -7.54 -2.36
N ASP A 125 -5.41 -8.20 -2.81
CA ASP A 125 -6.50 -8.64 -1.94
C ASP A 125 -7.16 -9.86 -2.57
N ASN A 126 -7.24 -10.98 -1.84
CA ASN A 126 -7.88 -12.22 -2.29
C ASN A 126 -9.39 -12.26 -2.06
N THR A 127 -9.95 -11.23 -1.45
CA THR A 127 -11.35 -11.19 -1.00
C THR A 127 -12.17 -10.12 -1.70
N ARG A 128 -11.52 -9.16 -2.38
CA ARG A 128 -12.18 -8.00 -3.00
C ARG A 128 -11.54 -7.60 -4.32
N ASP A 129 -12.39 -7.19 -5.26
CA ASP A 129 -11.99 -6.67 -6.56
C ASP A 129 -11.77 -5.16 -6.46
N TRP A 130 -10.54 -4.75 -6.16
CA TRP A 130 -10.16 -3.33 -6.13
C TRP A 130 -9.84 -2.76 -7.52
N PHE A 131 -9.37 -3.62 -8.44
CA PHE A 131 -8.96 -3.25 -9.79
C PHE A 131 -9.45 -4.29 -10.78
N LEU A 132 -9.62 -3.89 -12.04
CA LEU A 132 -10.04 -4.79 -13.14
C LEU A 132 -9.05 -5.94 -13.39
N GLN A 133 -7.79 -5.80 -12.94
CA GLN A 133 -6.72 -6.79 -13.07
C GLN A 133 -5.91 -6.84 -11.76
N ASN A 134 -6.39 -7.58 -10.76
CA ASN A 134 -5.61 -7.84 -9.55
C ASN A 134 -4.94 -9.22 -9.67
N PRO A 135 -3.61 -9.37 -9.54
CA PRO A 135 -2.97 -10.67 -9.41
C PRO A 135 -3.22 -11.23 -7.99
N TYR A 136 -4.48 -11.59 -7.72
CA TYR A 136 -5.05 -11.87 -6.40
C TYR A 136 -4.10 -12.68 -5.48
N THR A 137 -3.74 -13.89 -5.91
CA THR A 137 -3.04 -14.88 -5.08
C THR A 137 -1.53 -14.82 -5.20
N GLY A 138 -1.01 -14.55 -6.39
CA GLY A 138 0.44 -14.64 -6.67
C GLY A 138 1.26 -13.61 -5.88
N GLY A 139 0.75 -12.39 -5.74
CA GLY A 139 1.44 -11.33 -5.01
C GLY A 139 1.54 -11.62 -3.50
N LEU A 140 0.47 -12.16 -2.89
CA LEU A 140 0.47 -12.55 -1.47
C LEU A 140 1.38 -13.75 -1.21
N GLN A 141 1.39 -14.74 -2.11
CA GLN A 141 2.33 -15.87 -2.06
C GLN A 141 3.78 -15.41 -2.16
N LEU A 142 4.07 -14.51 -3.10
CA LEU A 142 5.39 -13.95 -3.29
C LEU A 142 5.84 -13.18 -2.04
N PHE A 143 4.98 -12.32 -1.50
CA PHE A 143 5.29 -11.59 -0.26
C PHE A 143 5.59 -12.55 0.90
N ALA A 144 4.69 -13.50 1.15
CA ALA A 144 4.85 -14.44 2.27
C ALA A 144 6.10 -15.33 2.15
N SER A 145 6.55 -15.63 0.93
CA SER A 145 7.72 -16.47 0.68
C SER A 145 9.05 -15.70 0.62
N THR A 146 9.03 -14.41 0.30
CA THR A 146 10.25 -13.62 0.06
C THR A 146 10.52 -12.51 1.09
N HIS A 147 9.49 -12.04 1.81
CA HIS A 147 9.67 -11.00 2.81
C HIS A 147 10.56 -11.49 3.94
N VAL A 148 11.54 -10.67 4.34
CA VAL A 148 12.39 -10.92 5.52
C VAL A 148 12.17 -9.77 6.47
N CYS A 149 11.73 -10.09 7.70
CA CYS A 149 11.43 -9.05 8.69
C CYS A 149 12.65 -8.16 8.96
N GLY A 150 12.48 -6.85 8.76
CA GLY A 150 13.45 -5.85 9.20
C GLY A 150 13.35 -5.57 10.71
N PRO A 151 14.30 -4.81 11.30
CA PRO A 151 14.27 -4.45 12.72
C PRO A 151 12.95 -3.80 13.16
N MET A 152 12.34 -2.98 12.30
CA MET A 152 11.08 -2.31 12.61
C MET A 152 9.92 -3.31 12.75
N CYS A 153 9.82 -4.31 11.87
CA CYS A 153 8.81 -5.37 11.94
C CYS A 153 8.83 -6.06 13.31
N GLY A 154 10.04 -6.44 13.77
CA GLY A 154 10.23 -7.08 15.07
C GLY A 154 9.84 -6.17 16.25
N VAL A 155 10.22 -4.89 16.22
CA VAL A 155 9.90 -3.93 17.30
C VAL A 155 8.39 -3.72 17.45
N ILE A 156 7.65 -3.69 16.34
CA ILE A 156 6.18 -3.54 16.39
C ILE A 156 5.44 -4.87 16.62
N GLY A 157 6.18 -5.98 16.79
CA GLY A 157 5.63 -7.29 17.15
C GLY A 157 5.17 -8.15 15.97
N LEU A 158 5.60 -7.84 14.74
CA LEU A 158 5.36 -8.70 13.59
C LEU A 158 6.36 -9.85 13.57
N THR A 159 5.91 -11.00 13.08
CA THR A 159 6.72 -12.21 12.98
C THR A 159 6.90 -12.62 11.52
N GLN A 160 7.92 -13.44 11.26
CA GLN A 160 8.11 -14.02 9.93
C GLN A 160 6.86 -14.79 9.52
N GLN A 161 6.37 -14.51 8.31
CA GLN A 161 5.14 -15.11 7.82
C GLN A 161 5.38 -16.59 7.47
N PRO A 162 4.42 -17.49 7.79
CA PRO A 162 4.42 -18.81 7.16
C PRO A 162 4.09 -18.68 5.67
N PRO A 163 4.44 -19.68 4.84
CA PRO A 163 4.03 -19.72 3.44
C PRO A 163 2.51 -19.51 3.30
N TYR A 164 2.11 -18.63 2.38
CA TYR A 164 0.71 -18.40 2.09
C TYR A 164 0.17 -19.46 1.13
N TYR A 165 -0.90 -20.14 1.54
CA TYR A 165 -1.68 -21.01 0.69
C TYR A 165 -3.03 -20.34 0.43
N PRO A 166 -3.50 -20.26 -0.83
CA PRO A 166 -4.83 -19.75 -1.12
C PRO A 166 -5.84 -20.57 -0.33
N VAL A 167 -6.67 -19.91 0.48
CA VAL A 167 -7.91 -20.54 0.92
C VAL A 167 -8.68 -20.80 -0.38
N GLY A 168 -9.09 -22.05 -0.62
CA GLY A 168 -9.70 -22.44 -1.89
C GLY A 168 -10.90 -21.55 -2.28
N PRO A 169 -11.45 -21.71 -3.49
CA PRO A 169 -12.67 -20.98 -3.87
C PRO A 169 -13.72 -21.11 -2.76
N PRO A 170 -14.53 -20.06 -2.50
CA PRO A 170 -15.57 -20.12 -1.48
C PRO A 170 -16.37 -21.41 -1.67
N PRO A 171 -16.75 -22.11 -0.58
CA PRO A 171 -17.45 -23.37 -0.69
C PRO A 171 -18.63 -23.18 -1.64
N ILE A 172 -18.62 -23.95 -2.73
CA ILE A 172 -19.75 -24.03 -3.65
C ILE A 172 -20.97 -24.29 -2.76
N GLN A 173 -21.87 -23.33 -2.67
CA GLN A 173 -23.14 -23.57 -1.99
C GLN A 173 -23.77 -24.74 -2.75
N PRO A 174 -24.03 -25.88 -2.10
CA PRO A 174 -24.79 -26.93 -2.76
C PRO A 174 -26.15 -26.33 -3.11
N GLU A 175 -26.51 -26.56 -4.36
CA GLU A 175 -27.73 -26.15 -5.03
C GLU A 175 -28.94 -26.23 -4.10
N ASN A 176 -29.76 -25.17 -4.09
CA ASN A 176 -31.17 -25.19 -3.71
C ASN A 176 -31.95 -24.40 -4.75
#